data_AF-A0A068SR80-F1
#
_entry.id   AF-A0A068SR80-F1
#
_cell.length_a   1.000
_cell.length_b   1.000
_cell.length_c   1.000
_cell.angle_alpha   90.00
_cell.angle_beta   90.00
_cell.angle_gamma   90.00
#
_symmetry.space_group_name_H-M   'P 1'
#
loop_
_entity.id
_entity.type
_entity.pdbx_description
1 polymer ?
#
loop_
_entity_poly.entity_id
_entity_poly.type
_entity_poly.pdbx_seq_one_letter_code
_entity_poly.pdbx_strand_id
1 'polypeptide(L)'
;MAAPWNFVSSYLNTALWSSTDDEGEPLDARFDMSDIDPDTRARMEADCHAFYDANASAINCLGAPEAGDGTGSDGMAGHDFWLTRCGHGAGFWDGDWPEPYANKLDRAARAFGNVDLYVGDDGRVYA
;
A
#
# COMPACT_ATOMS: atom_id res chain seq x y z
N MET A 1 2.00 -17.25 0.64
CA MET A 1 1.95 -16.97 -0.81
C MET A 1 2.56 -15.60 -1.03
N ALA A 2 3.38 -15.45 -2.07
CA ALA A 2 3.87 -14.13 -2.44
C ALA A 2 2.71 -13.27 -2.93
N ALA A 3 2.70 -11.99 -2.54
CA ALA A 3 1.77 -11.01 -3.07
C ALA A 3 1.94 -10.90 -4.60
N PRO A 4 0.84 -10.84 -5.37
CA PRO A 4 0.90 -10.61 -6.80
C PRO A 4 1.44 -9.20 -7.09
N TRP A 5 2.01 -9.01 -8.29
CA TRP A 5 2.61 -7.74 -8.67
C TRP A 5 1.61 -6.57 -8.57
N ASN A 6 0.35 -6.78 -8.95
CA ASN A 6 -0.70 -5.77 -8.85
C ASN A 6 -0.85 -5.20 -7.42
N PHE A 7 -0.75 -6.06 -6.40
CA PHE A 7 -0.80 -5.63 -5.00
C PHE A 7 0.43 -4.78 -4.65
N VAL A 8 1.63 -5.28 -4.99
CA VAL A 8 2.90 -4.62 -4.67
C VAL A 8 3.02 -3.28 -5.38
N SER A 9 2.74 -3.23 -6.68
CA SER A 9 2.82 -2.00 -7.47
C SER A 9 1.80 -0.96 -7.02
N SER A 10 0.58 -1.39 -6.68
CA SER A 10 -0.43 -0.48 -6.15
C SER A 10 0.01 0.12 -4.82
N TYR A 11 0.47 -0.72 -3.89
CA TYR A 11 1.03 -0.28 -2.61
C TYR A 11 2.17 0.75 -2.78
N LEU A 12 3.16 0.47 -3.64
CA LEU A 12 4.30 1.37 -3.85
C LEU A 12 3.89 2.68 -4.54
N ASN A 13 3.02 2.63 -5.55
CA ASN A 13 2.51 3.83 -6.20
C ASN A 13 1.68 4.68 -5.23
N THR A 14 0.81 4.08 -4.43
CA THR A 14 0.03 4.80 -3.40
C THR A 14 0.95 5.43 -2.37
N ALA A 15 2.04 4.75 -2.00
CA ALA A 15 3.03 5.29 -1.08
C ALA A 15 3.66 6.60 -1.57
N LEU A 16 4.04 6.65 -2.85
CA LEU A 16 4.57 7.86 -3.47
C LEU A 16 3.50 8.94 -3.67
N TRP A 17 2.29 8.55 -4.05
CA TRP A 17 1.18 9.47 -4.29
C TRP A 17 0.67 10.16 -3.02
N SER A 18 0.61 9.44 -1.89
CA SER A 18 0.04 9.99 -0.65
C SER A 18 1.07 10.58 0.31
N SER A 19 2.36 10.33 0.08
CA SER A 19 3.46 10.94 0.84
C SER A 19 3.94 12.21 0.16
N THR A 20 4.49 13.15 0.92
CA THR A 20 4.97 14.43 0.41
C THR A 20 6.43 14.67 0.72
N ASP A 21 7.09 15.50 -0.09
CA ASP A 21 8.40 16.07 0.25
C ASP A 21 8.29 17.20 1.30
N ASP A 22 9.42 17.83 1.60
CA ASP A 22 9.52 18.93 2.58
C ASP A 22 8.74 20.19 2.14
N GLU A 23 8.47 20.33 0.85
CA GLU A 23 7.64 21.39 0.28
C GLU A 23 6.14 21.06 0.31
N GLY A 24 5.77 19.83 0.70
CA GLY A 24 4.39 19.35 0.73
C GLY A 24 3.86 18.89 -0.63
N GLU A 25 4.74 18.71 -1.61
CA GLU A 25 4.36 18.17 -2.92
C GLU A 25 4.35 16.63 -2.87
N PRO A 26 3.35 15.97 -3.48
CA PRO A 26 3.33 14.52 -3.59
C PRO A 26 4.61 13.96 -4.24
N LEU A 27 5.17 12.87 -3.68
CA LEU A 27 6.41 12.31 -4.19
C LEU A 27 6.26 11.76 -5.62
N ASP A 28 5.08 11.27 -5.99
CA ASP A 28 4.80 10.77 -7.35
C ASP A 28 4.85 11.85 -8.45
N ALA A 29 4.94 13.13 -8.09
CA ALA A 29 5.17 14.21 -9.04
C ALA A 29 6.57 14.16 -9.68
N ARG A 30 7.54 13.55 -8.98
CA ARG A 30 8.97 13.56 -9.37
C ARG A 30 9.64 12.20 -9.28
N PHE A 31 9.10 11.28 -8.49
CA PHE A 31 9.69 9.97 -8.22
C PHE A 31 8.75 8.85 -8.66
N ASP A 32 9.32 7.75 -9.09
CA ASP A 32 8.60 6.50 -9.32
C ASP A 32 9.18 5.34 -8.48
N MET A 33 8.59 4.15 -8.61
CA MET A 33 9.00 2.98 -7.83
C MET A 33 10.48 2.58 -8.01
N SER A 34 11.13 3.04 -9.09
CA SER A 34 12.56 2.79 -9.34
C SER A 34 13.49 3.74 -8.58
N ASP A 35 12.97 4.86 -8.08
CA ASP A 35 13.71 5.82 -7.24
C ASP A 35 13.70 5.45 -5.76
N ILE A 36 12.88 4.47 -5.36
CA ILE A 36 12.89 3.92 -4.00
C ILE A 36 14.21 3.17 -3.78
N ASP A 37 14.89 3.51 -2.69
CA ASP A 37 16.12 2.85 -2.30
C ASP A 37 15.93 1.31 -2.22
N PRO A 38 16.87 0.49 -2.75
CA PRO A 38 16.71 -0.96 -2.80
C PRO A 38 16.42 -1.63 -1.46
N ASP A 39 17.02 -1.18 -0.36
CA ASP A 39 16.79 -1.78 0.96
C ASP A 39 15.41 -1.37 1.51
N THR A 40 15.01 -0.12 1.27
CA THR A 40 13.65 0.37 1.58
C THR A 40 12.61 -0.42 0.78
N ARG A 41 12.82 -0.56 -0.54
CA ARG A 41 11.94 -1.31 -1.42
C ARG A 41 11.83 -2.77 -0.99
N ALA A 42 12.94 -3.43 -0.65
CA ALA A 42 12.93 -4.81 -0.18
C ALA A 42 12.11 -4.98 1.11
N ARG A 43 12.19 -4.02 2.05
CA ARG A 43 11.36 -4.03 3.28
C ARG A 43 9.88 -3.85 2.96
N MET A 44 9.53 -2.90 2.08
CA MET A 44 8.15 -2.66 1.65
C MET A 44 7.54 -3.88 0.93
N GLU A 45 8.30 -4.52 0.04
CA GLU A 45 7.87 -5.76 -0.64
C GLU A 45 7.69 -6.92 0.35
N ALA A 46 8.57 -7.05 1.35
CA ALA A 46 8.44 -8.05 2.40
C ALA A 46 7.16 -7.84 3.24
N ASP A 47 6.83 -6.60 3.59
CA ASP A 47 5.58 -6.26 4.26
C ASP A 47 4.36 -6.61 3.41
N CYS A 48 4.39 -6.28 2.11
CA CYS A 48 3.33 -6.65 1.17
C CYS A 48 3.11 -8.16 1.13
N HIS A 49 4.20 -8.93 1.02
CA HIS A 49 4.13 -10.39 1.00
C HIS A 49 3.58 -10.96 2.31
N ALA A 50 4.01 -10.44 3.46
CA ALA A 50 3.52 -10.88 4.75
C ALA A 50 2.03 -10.55 4.95
N PHE A 51 1.61 -9.34 4.59
CA PHE A 51 0.21 -8.92 4.67
C PHE A 51 -0.68 -9.76 3.76
N TYR A 52 -0.27 -9.94 2.49
CA TYR A 52 -1.03 -10.69 1.51
C TYR A 52 -1.16 -12.16 1.92
N ASP A 53 -0.08 -12.81 2.35
CA ASP A 53 -0.13 -14.22 2.77
C ASP A 53 -1.12 -14.45 3.91
N ALA A 54 -1.11 -13.57 4.91
CA ALA A 54 -2.01 -13.68 6.07
C ALA A 54 -3.48 -13.38 5.73
N ASN A 55 -3.75 -12.64 4.64
CA ASN A 55 -5.06 -12.07 4.35
C ASN A 55 -5.62 -12.39 2.98
N ALA A 56 -4.96 -13.23 2.17
CA ALA A 56 -5.37 -13.54 0.79
C ALA A 56 -6.84 -13.96 0.66
N SER A 57 -7.38 -14.73 1.62
CA SER A 57 -8.79 -15.14 1.61
C SER A 57 -9.76 -14.00 1.86
N ALA A 58 -9.34 -12.96 2.61
CA ALA A 58 -10.14 -11.77 2.88
C ALA A 58 -10.06 -10.79 1.70
N ILE A 59 -8.87 -10.64 1.10
CA ILE A 59 -8.63 -9.85 -0.11
C ILE A 59 -9.48 -10.40 -1.27
N ASN A 60 -9.49 -11.72 -1.47
CA ASN A 60 -10.21 -12.38 -2.56
C ASN A 60 -11.61 -12.86 -2.16
N CYS A 61 -12.27 -12.18 -1.22
CA CYS A 61 -13.60 -12.58 -0.77
C CYS A 61 -14.68 -12.25 -1.81
N LEU A 62 -15.85 -12.88 -1.68
CA LEU A 62 -17.01 -12.54 -2.51
C LEU A 62 -17.44 -11.10 -2.21
N GLY A 63 -17.46 -10.26 -3.25
CA GLY A 63 -17.82 -8.85 -3.13
C GLY A 63 -16.64 -7.93 -2.80
N ALA A 64 -15.40 -8.43 -2.85
CA ALA A 64 -14.23 -7.56 -2.82
C ALA A 64 -14.30 -6.51 -3.95
N PRO A 65 -13.85 -5.27 -3.68
CA PRO A 65 -13.85 -4.21 -4.69
C PRO A 65 -12.82 -4.53 -5.79
N GLU A 66 -13.04 -3.95 -6.97
CA GLU A 66 -12.13 -4.08 -8.11
C GLU A 66 -11.54 -2.70 -8.42
N ALA A 67 -10.22 -2.63 -8.63
CA ALA A 67 -9.58 -1.38 -8.99
C ALA A 67 -10.01 -0.93 -10.40
N GLY A 68 -10.25 0.37 -10.57
CA GLY A 68 -10.69 0.95 -11.85
C GLY A 68 -9.65 0.89 -12.97
N ASP A 69 -8.38 0.62 -12.64
CA ASP A 69 -7.27 0.48 -13.58
C ASP A 69 -7.07 -0.96 -14.10
N GLY A 70 -7.93 -1.90 -13.67
CA GLY A 70 -7.87 -3.30 -14.08
C GLY A 70 -6.87 -4.15 -13.27
N THR A 71 -6.27 -3.62 -12.20
CA THR A 71 -5.42 -4.40 -11.28
C THR A 71 -6.24 -5.30 -10.34
N GLY A 72 -7.55 -5.07 -10.29
CA GLY A 72 -8.54 -5.86 -9.58
C GLY A 72 -8.49 -5.73 -8.06
N SER A 73 -9.06 -6.70 -7.33
CA SER A 73 -9.08 -6.69 -5.86
C SER A 73 -7.70 -6.69 -5.20
N ASP A 74 -6.70 -7.31 -5.83
CA ASP A 74 -5.31 -7.25 -5.39
C ASP A 74 -4.76 -5.82 -5.40
N GLY A 75 -5.07 -5.05 -6.45
CA GLY A 75 -4.64 -3.66 -6.57
C GLY A 75 -5.34 -2.74 -5.57
N MET A 76 -6.65 -2.92 -5.36
CA MET A 76 -7.37 -2.20 -4.29
C MET A 76 -6.78 -2.51 -2.92
N ALA A 77 -6.47 -3.77 -2.64
CA ALA A 77 -5.93 -4.16 -1.35
C ALA A 77 -4.52 -3.59 -1.11
N GLY A 78 -3.69 -3.49 -2.14
CA GLY A 78 -2.37 -2.85 -2.05
C GLY A 78 -2.46 -1.36 -1.71
N HIS A 79 -3.34 -0.65 -2.41
CA HIS A 79 -3.64 0.76 -2.17
C HIS A 79 -4.13 1.00 -0.73
N ASP A 80 -5.16 0.25 -0.33
CA ASP A 80 -5.78 0.43 0.98
C ASP A 80 -4.88 -0.05 2.12
N PHE A 81 -3.98 -1.00 1.86
CA PHE A 81 -2.97 -1.39 2.84
C PHE A 81 -2.06 -0.22 3.20
N TRP A 82 -1.53 0.51 2.21
CA TRP A 82 -0.72 1.70 2.47
C TRP A 82 -1.52 2.78 3.21
N LEU A 83 -2.69 3.16 2.68
CA LEU A 83 -3.48 4.24 3.28
C LEU A 83 -3.90 3.92 4.72
N THR A 84 -4.25 2.66 4.99
CA THR A 84 -4.68 2.25 6.33
C THR A 84 -3.51 2.18 7.31
N ARG A 85 -2.34 1.65 6.89
CA ARG A 85 -1.18 1.55 7.79
C ARG A 85 -0.59 2.91 8.14
N CYS A 86 -0.65 3.87 7.20
CA CYS A 86 -0.12 5.23 7.38
C CYS A 86 -1.19 6.27 7.80
N GLY A 87 -2.48 5.89 7.82
CA GLY A 87 -3.55 6.74 8.32
C GLY A 87 -3.97 7.88 7.38
N HIS A 88 -3.89 7.69 6.06
CA HIS A 88 -4.19 8.72 5.04
C HIS A 88 -5.69 8.99 4.81
N GLY A 89 -6.54 8.87 5.83
CA GLY A 89 -7.96 9.29 5.77
C GLY A 89 -8.90 8.41 4.92
N ALA A 90 -8.40 7.36 4.29
CA ALA A 90 -9.15 6.33 3.57
C ALA A 90 -8.48 4.94 3.77
N GLY A 91 -9.03 3.90 3.15
CA GLY A 91 -8.52 2.52 3.23
C GLY A 91 -9.61 1.52 3.58
N PHE A 92 -9.27 0.34 4.12
CA PHE A 92 -10.21 -0.79 4.25
C PHE A 92 -11.54 -0.51 4.99
N TRP A 93 -11.64 0.59 5.74
CA TRP A 93 -12.79 0.98 6.55
C TRP A 93 -13.73 1.99 5.86
N ASP A 94 -13.41 2.46 4.65
CA ASP A 94 -14.16 3.53 3.95
C ASP A 94 -15.45 3.07 3.27
N GLY A 95 -15.69 1.76 3.22
CA GLY A 95 -16.97 1.15 2.82
C GLY A 95 -16.92 0.31 1.55
N ASP A 96 -15.79 0.28 0.84
CA ASP A 96 -15.64 -0.51 -0.39
C ASP A 96 -15.52 -2.02 -0.12
N TRP A 97 -14.97 -2.39 1.04
CA TRP A 97 -14.76 -3.78 1.43
C TRP A 97 -15.97 -4.35 2.19
N PRO A 98 -16.39 -5.60 1.92
CA PRO A 98 -17.49 -6.22 2.64
C PRO A 98 -17.08 -6.68 4.04
N GLU A 99 -17.97 -6.52 5.02
CA GLU A 99 -17.78 -7.10 6.35
C GLU A 99 -17.98 -8.64 6.34
N PRO A 100 -17.25 -9.40 7.16
CA PRO A 100 -16.32 -8.98 8.23
C PRO A 100 -14.88 -8.69 7.75
N TYR A 101 -14.63 -8.74 6.42
CA TYR A 101 -13.29 -8.68 5.86
C TYR A 101 -12.70 -7.27 5.93
N ALA A 102 -13.51 -6.23 5.74
CA ALA A 102 -13.13 -4.83 5.96
C ALA A 102 -12.46 -4.63 7.34
N ASN A 103 -13.15 -5.00 8.43
CA ASN A 103 -12.59 -4.84 9.78
C ASN A 103 -11.33 -5.68 10.01
N LYS A 104 -11.29 -6.90 9.45
CA LYS A 104 -10.11 -7.78 9.55
C LYS A 104 -8.90 -7.14 8.88
N LEU A 105 -9.07 -6.64 7.66
CA LEU A 105 -8.01 -6.03 6.85
C LEU A 105 -7.53 -4.70 7.48
N ASP A 106 -8.45 -3.86 7.97
CA ASP A 106 -8.09 -2.62 8.67
C ASP A 106 -7.20 -2.88 9.89
N ARG A 107 -7.60 -3.82 10.75
CA ARG A 107 -6.82 -4.18 11.94
C ARG A 107 -5.48 -4.80 11.59
N ALA A 108 -5.44 -5.66 10.56
CA ALA A 108 -4.20 -6.25 10.10
C ALA A 108 -3.25 -5.18 9.57
N ALA A 109 -3.73 -4.24 8.77
CA ALA A 109 -2.92 -3.18 8.17
C ALA A 109 -2.30 -2.26 9.24
N ARG A 110 -3.11 -1.83 10.22
CA ARG A 110 -2.64 -1.01 11.34
C ARG A 110 -1.56 -1.70 12.18
N ALA A 111 -1.55 -3.04 12.24
CA ALA A 111 -0.54 -3.78 13.00
C ALA A 111 0.86 -3.73 12.37
N PHE A 112 0.98 -3.40 11.07
CA PHE A 112 2.26 -3.16 10.41
C PHE A 112 2.87 -1.79 10.75
N GLY A 113 2.08 -0.89 11.34
CA GLY A 113 2.54 0.44 11.73
C GLY A 113 2.79 1.40 10.55
N ASN A 114 3.01 2.65 10.93
CA ASN A 114 3.28 3.74 10.01
C ASN A 114 4.65 3.60 9.33
N VAL A 115 4.75 4.12 8.11
CA VAL A 115 6.00 4.32 7.38
C VAL A 115 5.98 5.73 6.81
N ASP A 116 6.99 6.53 7.14
CA ASP A 116 7.14 7.90 6.65
C ASP A 116 8.22 7.90 5.56
N LEU A 117 7.84 8.24 4.32
CA LEU A 117 8.79 8.35 3.23
C LEU A 117 9.48 9.72 3.23
N TYR A 118 10.75 9.74 2.86
CA TYR A 118 11.52 10.98 2.67
C TYR A 118 12.55 10.84 1.54
N VAL A 119 12.98 11.98 0.98
CA VAL A 119 14.00 12.03 -0.08
C VAL A 119 15.38 12.21 0.54
N GLY A 120 16.31 11.30 0.22
CA GLY A 120 17.70 11.38 0.66
C GLY A 120 18.56 12.32 -0.19
N ASP A 121 19.75 12.67 0.31
CA ASP A 121 20.71 13.54 -0.38
C ASP A 121 21.20 12.99 -1.74
N ASP A 122 21.05 11.69 -1.97
CA ASP A 122 21.38 11.00 -3.22
C ASP A 122 20.22 10.98 -4.24
N GLY A 123 19.09 11.61 -3.89
CA GLY A 123 17.90 11.70 -4.73
C GLY A 123 17.05 10.43 -4.73
N ARG A 124 17.23 9.52 -3.77
CA ARG A 124 16.39 8.32 -3.60
C ARG A 124 15.34 8.50 -2.51
N VAL A 125 14.29 7.69 -2.57
CA VAL A 125 13.22 7.65 -1.56
C VAL A 125 13.52 6.57 -0.51
N TYR A 126 13.47 6.96 0.75
CA TYR A 126 13.78 6.14 1.94
C TYR A 126 12.60 6.07 2.92
N ALA A 127 12.71 5.19 3.92
CA ALA A 127 11.72 4.92 4.98
C ALA A 127 12.35 4.56 6.34
#